data_AF-A0A1G0MBG9-F1
#
_entry.id   AF-A0A1G0MBG9-F1
#
_cell.length_a   1.000
_cell.length_b   1.000
_cell.length_c   1.000
_cell.angle_alpha   90.00
_cell.angle_beta   90.00
_cell.angle_gamma   90.00
#
_symmetry.space_group_name_H-M   'P 1'
#
loop_
_entity.id
_entity.type
_entity.pdbx_description
1 polymer ?
#
loop_
_entity_poly.entity_id
_entity_poly.type
_entity_poly.pdbx_seq_one_letter_code
_entity_poly.pdbx_strand_id
1 'polypeptide(L)'
;MELKKLMETLAIEAALLDDLLALLERETVELGNIDINAMAVSNQAKEELINKISEHAPSLQQAVSACAAREGLAGTTALGALAEHLAKRGSGELLSKQRQVSKAADRIKQAAALNQEIAERFAAMATTSLGLITRLINQSNVYGASGGYQQRPAAAVMINREA
;
A
#
# COMPACT_ATOMS: atom_id res chain seq x y z
N MET A 1 19.82 23.04 -23.25
CA MET A 1 19.84 23.10 -21.78
C MET A 1 18.65 22.35 -21.18
N GLU A 2 17.42 22.64 -21.62
CA GLU A 2 16.18 21.99 -21.11
C GLU A 2 16.16 20.45 -21.13
N LEU A 3 16.58 19.81 -22.22
CA LEU A 3 16.61 18.34 -22.28
C LEU A 3 17.55 17.72 -21.23
N LYS A 4 18.69 18.37 -20.97
CA LYS A 4 19.65 17.90 -19.96
C LYS A 4 19.03 18.01 -18.56
N LYS A 5 18.37 19.13 -18.27
CA LYS A 5 17.65 19.34 -17.01
C LYS A 5 16.55 18.29 -16.84
N LEU A 6 15.74 18.02 -17.87
CA LEU A 6 14.72 16.95 -17.83
C LEU A 6 15.33 15.57 -17.55
N MET A 7 16.47 15.26 -18.16
CA MET A 7 17.17 13.98 -17.94
C MET A 7 17.73 13.87 -16.51
N GLU A 8 18.27 14.95 -15.96
CA GLU A 8 18.72 15.02 -14.56
C GLU A 8 17.54 14.83 -13.59
N THR A 9 16.44 15.55 -13.82
CA THR A 9 15.22 15.42 -13.00
C THR A 9 14.63 14.00 -13.10
N LEU A 10 14.60 13.39 -14.29
CA LEU A 10 14.17 12.00 -14.45
C LEU A 10 15.09 11.00 -13.77
N ALA A 11 16.40 11.26 -13.70
CA ALA A 11 17.34 10.40 -13.01
C ALA A 11 17.10 10.44 -11.49
N ILE A 12 16.82 11.62 -10.93
CA ILE A 12 16.46 11.77 -9.51
C ILE A 12 15.14 11.03 -9.23
N GLU A 13 14.12 11.22 -10.06
CA GLU A 13 12.84 10.52 -9.90
C GLU A 13 13.00 9.00 -9.96
N ALA A 14 13.79 8.49 -10.91
CA ALA A 14 14.06 7.06 -11.01
C ALA A 14 14.75 6.51 -9.75
N ALA A 15 15.73 7.22 -9.20
CA ALA A 15 16.40 6.82 -7.97
C ALA A 15 15.45 6.77 -6.78
N LEU A 16 14.56 7.77 -6.63
CA LEU A 16 13.55 7.79 -5.56
C LEU A 16 12.57 6.61 -5.69
N LEU A 17 12.18 6.24 -6.90
CA LEU A 17 11.32 5.08 -7.14
C LEU A 17 12.04 3.76 -6.85
N ASP A 18 13.32 3.64 -7.21
CA ASP A 18 14.12 2.46 -6.88
C ASP A 18 14.29 2.30 -5.35
N ASP A 19 14.52 3.41 -4.63
CA ASP A 19 14.56 3.42 -3.16
C ASP A 19 13.21 2.99 -2.55
N LEU A 20 12.09 3.42 -3.15
CA LEU A 20 10.75 3.06 -2.68
C LEU A 20 10.47 1.58 -2.91
N LEU A 21 10.90 1.05 -4.06
CA LEU A 21 10.79 -0.37 -4.36
C LEU A 21 11.59 -1.20 -3.35
N ALA A 22 12.83 -0.81 -3.04
CA ALA A 22 13.66 -1.50 -2.05
C ALA A 22 13.02 -1.50 -0.65
N LEU A 23 12.39 -0.39 -0.25
CA LEU A 23 11.63 -0.33 1.01
C LEU A 23 10.41 -1.25 1.01
N LEU A 24 9.67 -1.33 -0.10
CA LEU A 24 8.51 -2.22 -0.21
C LEU A 24 8.92 -3.71 -0.19
N GLU A 25 10.00 -4.07 -0.87
CA GLU A 25 10.54 -5.43 -0.86
C GLU A 25 11.03 -5.82 0.55
N ARG A 26 11.67 -4.87 1.26
CA ARG A 26 12.04 -5.04 2.66
C ARG A 26 10.81 -5.25 3.55
N GLU A 27 9.77 -4.43 3.37
CA GLU A 27 8.51 -4.59 4.09
C GLU A 27 7.87 -5.96 3.83
N THR A 28 7.96 -6.50 2.60
CA THR A 28 7.46 -7.86 2.30
C THR A 28 8.12 -8.90 3.22
N VAL A 29 9.44 -8.78 3.46
CA VAL A 29 10.18 -9.68 4.35
C VAL A 29 9.77 -9.47 5.81
N GLU A 30 9.61 -8.22 6.24
CA GLU A 30 9.20 -7.87 7.61
C GLU A 30 7.78 -8.36 7.92
N LEU A 31 6.85 -8.22 6.97
CA LEU A 31 5.50 -8.78 7.04
C LEU A 31 5.51 -10.30 7.13
N GLY A 32 6.36 -10.97 6.34
CA GLY A 32 6.54 -12.42 6.39
C GLY A 32 7.05 -12.92 7.74
N ASN A 33 7.90 -12.13 8.41
CA ASN A 33 8.44 -12.45 9.73
C ASN A 33 7.58 -11.94 10.90
N ILE A 34 6.51 -11.18 10.63
CA ILE A 34 5.66 -10.53 11.63
C ILE A 34 6.51 -9.62 12.56
N ASP A 35 7.51 -8.93 12.00
CA ASP A 35 8.36 -8.02 12.78
C ASP A 35 7.72 -6.62 12.86
N ILE A 36 6.84 -6.44 13.86
CA ILE A 36 6.07 -5.21 14.06
C ILE A 36 6.98 -3.99 14.28
N ASN A 37 8.11 -4.17 14.95
CA ASN A 37 9.04 -3.08 15.23
C ASN A 37 9.74 -2.63 13.95
N ALA A 38 10.19 -3.57 13.12
CA ALA A 38 10.80 -3.26 11.84
C ALA A 38 9.78 -2.61 10.88
N MET A 39 8.53 -3.11 10.84
CA MET A 39 7.46 -2.54 10.03
C MET A 39 7.16 -1.08 10.39
N ALA A 40 7.19 -0.71 11.67
CA ALA A 40 6.99 0.68 12.09
C ALA A 40 8.08 1.62 11.53
N VAL A 41 9.34 1.19 11.57
CA VAL A 41 10.48 1.93 11.00
C VAL A 41 10.35 2.04 9.48
N SER A 42 10.02 0.94 8.80
CA SER A 42 9.81 0.93 7.35
C SER A 42 8.64 1.82 6.92
N ASN A 43 7.56 1.89 7.72
CA ASN A 43 6.45 2.80 7.45
C ASN A 43 6.86 4.27 7.53
N GLN A 44 7.61 4.66 8.56
CA GLN A 44 8.14 6.02 8.64
C GLN A 44 9.05 6.36 7.46
N ALA A 45 9.96 5.45 7.09
CA ALA A 45 10.84 5.64 5.93
C ALA A 45 10.06 5.77 4.60
N LYS A 46 8.98 4.99 4.42
CA LYS A 46 8.09 5.12 3.26
C LYS A 46 7.39 6.48 3.23
N GLU A 47 6.87 6.96 4.35
CA GLU A 47 6.22 8.27 4.44
C GLU A 47 7.20 9.40 4.05
N GLU A 48 8.41 9.39 4.60
CA GLU A 48 9.46 10.34 4.25
C GLU A 48 9.80 10.31 2.75
N LEU A 49 9.88 9.11 2.16
CA LEU A 49 10.22 8.96 0.74
C LEU A 49 9.07 9.38 -0.18
N ILE A 50 7.81 9.07 0.17
CA ILE A 50 6.62 9.52 -0.56
C ILE A 50 6.53 11.05 -0.55
N ASN A 51 6.89 11.69 0.58
CA ASN A 51 6.95 13.14 0.67
C ASN A 51 8.02 13.71 -0.28
N LYS A 52 9.22 13.13 -0.30
CA LYS A 52 10.29 13.52 -1.24
C LYS A 52 9.88 13.39 -2.70
N ILE A 53 9.22 12.29 -3.08
CA ILE A 53 8.68 12.08 -4.43
C ILE A 53 7.65 13.18 -4.76
N SER A 54 6.74 13.46 -3.82
CA SER A 54 5.68 14.46 -3.99
C SER A 54 6.25 15.88 -4.14
N GLU A 55 7.29 16.22 -3.40
CA GLU A 55 8.00 17.51 -3.51
C GLU A 55 8.74 17.66 -4.85
N HIS A 56 9.21 16.54 -5.41
CA HIS A 56 9.96 16.53 -6.66
C HIS A 56 9.06 16.54 -7.91
N ALA A 57 7.85 15.97 -7.82
CA ALA A 57 6.92 15.85 -8.94
C ALA A 57 6.61 17.17 -9.69
N PRO A 58 6.40 18.34 -9.02
CA PRO A 58 6.20 19.61 -9.72
C PRO A 58 7.41 20.03 -10.56
N SER A 59 8.63 19.78 -10.08
CA SER A 59 9.87 20.09 -10.81
C SER A 59 9.96 19.28 -12.10
N LEU A 60 9.63 17.98 -12.02
CA LEU A 60 9.56 17.11 -13.19
C LEU A 60 8.50 17.59 -14.19
N GLN A 61 7.31 17.96 -13.71
CA GLN A 61 6.24 18.47 -14.57
C GLN A 61 6.62 19.78 -15.26
N GLN A 62 7.32 20.69 -14.56
CA GLN A 62 7.86 21.91 -15.15
C GLN A 62 8.91 21.62 -16.22
N ALA A 63 9.82 20.67 -15.96
CA ALA A 63 10.84 20.28 -16.93
C ALA A 63 10.22 19.64 -18.20
N VAL A 64 9.20 18.79 -18.03
CA VAL A 64 8.47 18.18 -19.14
C VAL A 64 7.75 19.25 -19.95
N SER A 65 7.02 20.16 -19.30
CA SER A 65 6.26 21.21 -20.01
C SER A 65 7.18 22.20 -20.74
N ALA A 66 8.31 22.60 -20.15
CA ALA A 66 9.32 23.43 -20.80
C ALA A 66 9.94 22.73 -22.02
N CYS A 67 10.25 21.44 -21.91
CA CYS A 67 10.79 20.66 -23.02
C CYS A 67 9.73 20.46 -24.12
N ALA A 68 8.47 20.21 -23.77
CA ALA A 68 7.37 20.08 -24.72
C ALA A 68 7.13 21.37 -25.52
N ALA A 69 7.10 22.52 -24.83
CA ALA A 69 6.95 23.82 -25.48
C ALA A 69 8.08 24.10 -26.49
N ARG A 70 9.32 23.73 -26.16
CA ARG A 70 10.47 23.88 -27.06
C ARG A 70 10.39 23.00 -28.30
N GLU A 71 9.80 21.81 -28.18
CA GLU A 71 9.60 20.90 -29.30
C GLU A 71 8.33 21.22 -30.12
N GLY A 72 7.60 22.30 -29.77
CA GLY A 72 6.38 22.72 -30.45
C GLY A 72 5.14 21.90 -30.08
N LEU A 73 5.21 21.16 -28.96
CA LEU A 73 4.10 20.37 -28.43
C LEU A 73 3.33 21.18 -27.38
N ALA A 74 2.11 20.75 -27.08
CA ALA A 74 1.33 21.36 -25.99
C ALA A 74 2.04 21.18 -24.65
N GLY A 75 2.00 22.20 -23.77
CA GLY A 75 2.60 22.12 -22.43
C GLY A 75 1.96 21.06 -21.52
N THR A 76 0.80 20.53 -21.91
CA THR A 76 0.07 19.42 -21.26
C THR A 76 0.45 18.05 -21.81
N THR A 77 1.43 17.96 -22.72
CA THR A 77 1.85 16.69 -23.33
C THR A 77 2.46 15.79 -22.28
N ALA A 78 2.00 14.53 -22.23
CA ALA A 78 2.55 13.52 -21.35
C ALA A 78 4.02 13.22 -21.69
N LEU A 79 4.82 12.87 -20.67
CA LEU A 79 6.24 12.53 -20.83
C LEU A 79 6.47 11.42 -21.88
N GLY A 80 5.60 10.41 -21.94
CA GLY A 80 5.69 9.34 -22.94
C GLY A 80 5.57 9.85 -24.38
N ALA A 81 4.60 10.71 -24.65
CA ALA A 81 4.40 11.30 -25.97
C ALA A 81 5.56 12.24 -26.37
N LEU A 82 6.09 13.02 -25.42
CA LEU A 82 7.29 13.82 -25.62
C LEU A 82 8.51 12.94 -25.96
N ALA A 83 8.70 11.85 -25.23
CA ALA A 83 9.80 10.92 -25.44
C ALA A 83 9.73 10.20 -26.79
N GLU A 84 8.55 9.77 -27.23
CA GLU A 84 8.34 9.20 -28.56
C GLU A 84 8.61 10.21 -29.68
N HIS A 85 8.15 11.46 -29.50
CA HIS A 85 8.40 12.53 -30.47
C HIS A 85 9.90 12.82 -30.62
N LEU A 86 10.64 12.90 -29.51
CA LEU A 86 12.09 13.10 -29.51
C LEU A 86 12.85 11.88 -30.07
N ALA A 87 12.39 10.66 -29.80
CA ALA A 87 12.99 9.45 -30.35
C ALA A 87 12.89 9.39 -31.88
N LYS A 88 11.75 9.80 -32.45
CA LYS A 88 11.59 9.92 -33.92
C LYS A 88 12.55 10.93 -34.55
N ARG A 89 13.06 11.89 -33.78
CA ARG A 89 14.05 12.90 -34.19
C ARG A 89 15.50 12.48 -33.90
N GLY A 90 15.73 11.22 -33.50
CA GLY A 90 17.07 10.67 -33.23
C GLY A 90 17.53 10.77 -31.78
N SER A 91 16.70 11.29 -30.86
CA SER A 91 17.02 11.36 -29.42
C SER A 91 16.29 10.27 -28.64
N GLY A 92 16.82 9.04 -28.68
CA GLY A 92 16.21 7.86 -28.05
C GLY A 92 16.45 7.73 -26.54
N GLU A 93 17.35 8.51 -25.96
CA GLU A 93 17.74 8.40 -24.55
C GLU A 93 16.59 8.67 -23.59
N LEU A 94 15.77 9.69 -23.89
CA LEU A 94 14.60 10.04 -23.07
C LEU A 94 13.57 8.92 -23.05
N LEU A 95 13.36 8.25 -24.19
CA LEU A 95 12.47 7.10 -24.29
C LEU A 95 12.96 5.92 -23.46
N SER A 96 14.27 5.66 -23.46
CA SER A 96 14.85 4.63 -22.60
C SER A 96 14.64 4.95 -21.11
N LYS A 97 14.87 6.20 -20.68
CA LYS A 97 14.66 6.64 -19.30
C LYS A 97 13.19 6.57 -18.89
N GLN A 98 12.28 7.02 -19.75
CA GLN A 98 10.84 6.92 -19.51
C GLN A 98 10.41 5.46 -19.30
N ARG A 99 10.92 4.52 -20.12
CA ARG A 99 10.64 3.08 -19.95
C ARG A 99 11.19 2.52 -18.64
N GLN A 100 12.37 2.97 -18.20
CA GLN A 100 12.94 2.59 -16.91
C GLN A 100 12.03 3.03 -15.76
N VAL A 101 11.60 4.29 -15.76
CA VAL A 101 10.68 4.83 -14.76
C VAL A 101 9.34 4.09 -14.76
N SER A 102 8.75 3.83 -15.92
CA SER A 102 7.51 3.04 -16.01
C SER A 102 7.67 1.63 -15.45
N LYS A 103 8.80 0.96 -15.74
CA LYS A 103 9.08 -0.38 -15.20
C LYS A 103 9.24 -0.36 -13.68
N ALA A 104 9.91 0.65 -13.12
CA ALA A 104 10.01 0.82 -11.68
C ALA A 104 8.63 1.02 -11.04
N ALA A 105 7.80 1.88 -11.62
CA ALA A 105 6.43 2.11 -11.15
C ALA A 105 5.57 0.83 -11.16
N ASP A 106 5.68 0.00 -12.20
CA ASP A 106 4.94 -1.26 -12.27
C ASP A 106 5.41 -2.26 -11.20
N ARG A 107 6.71 -2.31 -10.90
CA ARG A 107 7.25 -3.14 -9.81
C ARG A 107 6.78 -2.67 -8.44
N ILE A 108 6.78 -1.36 -8.20
CA ILE A 108 6.25 -0.76 -6.97
C ILE A 108 4.80 -1.15 -6.76
N LYS A 109 3.96 -1.07 -7.81
CA LYS A 109 2.55 -1.48 -7.73
C LYS A 109 2.41 -2.96 -7.36
N GLN A 110 3.23 -3.83 -7.94
CA GLN A 110 3.21 -5.27 -7.62
C GLN A 110 3.63 -5.53 -6.17
N ALA A 111 4.72 -4.92 -5.71
CA ALA A 111 5.20 -5.08 -4.34
C ALA A 111 4.18 -4.54 -3.32
N ALA A 112 3.60 -3.36 -3.57
CA ALA A 112 2.58 -2.78 -2.72
C ALA A 112 1.31 -3.65 -2.65
N ALA A 113 0.85 -4.19 -3.79
CA ALA A 113 -0.29 -5.09 -3.82
C ALA A 113 -0.04 -6.38 -3.03
N LEU A 114 1.17 -6.95 -3.13
CA LEU A 114 1.56 -8.11 -2.35
C LEU A 114 1.59 -7.82 -0.84
N ASN A 115 2.19 -6.70 -0.44
CA ASN A 115 2.25 -6.29 0.97
C ASN A 115 0.84 -6.08 1.54
N GLN A 116 -0.06 -5.47 0.77
CA GLN A 116 -1.46 -5.31 1.14
C GLN A 116 -2.14 -6.67 1.35
N GLU A 117 -1.98 -7.61 0.41
CA GLU A 117 -2.57 -8.95 0.52
C GLU A 117 -2.08 -9.68 1.78
N ILE A 118 -0.78 -9.61 2.08
CA ILE A 118 -0.20 -10.23 3.29
C ILE A 118 -0.81 -9.59 4.56
N ALA A 119 -0.88 -8.27 4.61
CA ALA A 119 -1.44 -7.54 5.75
C ALA A 119 -2.93 -7.86 5.97
N GLU A 120 -3.72 -7.93 4.90
CA GLU A 120 -5.15 -8.28 4.98
C GLU A 120 -5.35 -9.70 5.50
N ARG A 121 -4.58 -10.68 5.01
CA ARG A 121 -4.62 -12.06 5.50
C ARG A 121 -4.23 -12.16 6.97
N PHE A 122 -3.19 -11.43 7.38
CA PHE A 122 -2.77 -11.37 8.77
C PHE A 122 -3.88 -10.81 9.67
N ALA A 123 -4.51 -9.70 9.28
CA ALA A 123 -5.61 -9.09 10.03
C ALA A 123 -6.83 -10.02 10.17
N ALA A 124 -7.17 -10.75 9.10
CA ALA A 124 -8.26 -11.74 9.13
C ALA A 124 -7.96 -12.89 10.11
N MET A 125 -6.72 -13.38 10.13
CA MET A 125 -6.29 -14.45 11.04
C MET A 125 -6.28 -13.99 12.51
N ALA A 126 -5.78 -12.77 12.77
CA ALA A 126 -5.80 -12.19 14.11
C ALA A 126 -7.24 -12.02 14.64
N THR A 127 -8.15 -11.53 13.79
CA THR A 127 -9.57 -11.37 14.12
C THR A 127 -10.23 -12.72 14.45
N THR A 128 -9.96 -13.74 13.65
CA THR A 128 -10.48 -15.10 13.87
C THR A 128 -9.98 -15.69 15.18
N SER A 129 -8.68 -15.50 15.47
CA SER A 129 -8.04 -15.99 16.69
C SER A 129 -8.60 -15.30 17.94
N LEU A 130 -8.75 -13.98 17.91
CA LEU A 130 -9.38 -13.21 18.98
C LEU A 130 -10.84 -13.63 19.21
N GLY A 131 -11.58 -13.88 18.13
CA GLY A 131 -12.95 -14.39 18.20
C GLY A 131 -13.03 -15.76 18.89
N LEU A 132 -12.11 -16.66 18.58
CA LEU A 132 -12.02 -17.98 19.22
C LEU A 132 -11.66 -17.86 20.71
N ILE A 133 -10.63 -17.07 21.05
CA ILE A 133 -10.23 -16.84 22.45
C ILE A 133 -11.38 -16.25 23.25
N THR A 134 -12.08 -15.24 22.70
CA THR A 134 -13.23 -14.60 23.36
C THR A 134 -14.36 -15.61 23.61
N ARG A 135 -14.66 -16.48 22.64
CA ARG A 135 -15.65 -17.56 22.81
C ARG A 135 -15.24 -18.54 23.89
N LEU A 136 -13.97 -18.98 23.91
CA LEU A 136 -13.45 -19.90 24.92
C LEU A 136 -13.51 -19.30 26.34
N ILE A 137 -13.13 -18.04 26.51
CA ILE A 137 -13.22 -17.35 27.80
C ILE A 137 -14.68 -17.29 28.26
N ASN A 138 -15.60 -16.89 27.37
CA ASN A 138 -17.02 -16.77 27.70
C ASN A 138 -17.68 -18.13 27.98
N GLN A 139 -17.25 -19.20 27.33
CA GLN A 139 -17.71 -20.58 27.60
C GLN A 139 -17.09 -21.16 28.87
N SER A 140 -15.83 -20.83 29.19
CA SER A 140 -15.14 -21.27 30.40
C SER A 140 -15.77 -20.68 31.67
N ASN A 141 -16.31 -19.46 31.59
CA ASN A 141 -17.04 -18.83 32.70
C ASN A 141 -18.38 -19.54 33.03
N VAL A 142 -18.85 -20.49 32.20
CA VAL A 142 -20.04 -21.30 32.48
C VAL A 142 -19.72 -22.52 33.37
N TYR A 143 -18.44 -22.85 33.58
CA TYR A 143 -18.01 -24.06 34.33
C TYR A 143 -17.17 -23.76 35.59
N GLY A 144 -17.21 -22.54 36.13
CA GLY A 144 -16.55 -22.17 37.38
C GLY A 144 -17.44 -22.27 38.62
N ALA A 145 -17.38 -23.41 39.32
CA ALA A 145 -17.49 -23.55 40.79
C ALA A 145 -18.65 -22.86 41.56
N SER A 146 -19.89 -22.90 41.06
CA SER A 146 -21.05 -23.00 41.96
C SER A 146 -22.07 -23.95 41.34
N GLY A 147 -22.07 -25.17 41.85
CA GLY A 147 -23.10 -26.16 41.58
C GLY A 147 -24.48 -25.55 41.83
N GLY A 148 -25.26 -25.49 40.76
CA GLY A 148 -26.63 -25.01 40.77
C GLY A 148 -27.43 -25.67 39.65
N TYR A 149 -27.27 -26.99 39.50
CA TYR A 149 -28.31 -27.78 38.84
C TYR A 149 -29.56 -27.75 39.74
N GLN A 150 -30.42 -26.74 39.58
CA GLN A 150 -31.81 -26.83 40.03
C GLN A 150 -32.76 -26.23 38.99
N GLN A 151 -33.22 -27.15 38.13
CA GLN A 151 -34.60 -27.36 37.70
C GLN A 151 -35.41 -26.13 37.24
N ARG A 152 -35.61 -26.03 35.92
CA ARG A 152 -37.00 -25.94 35.41
C ARG A 152 -37.64 -27.31 35.68
N PRO A 153 -38.86 -27.41 36.25
CA PRO A 153 -40.05 -26.85 35.63
C PRO A 153 -41.13 -26.40 36.64
N ALA A 154 -41.43 -25.11 36.73
CA ALA A 154 -42.68 -24.67 37.36
C ALA A 154 -43.72 -24.42 36.27
N ALA A 155 -44.39 -25.49 35.88
CA ALA A 155 -45.72 -25.40 35.30
C ALA A 155 -46.66 -24.83 36.37
N ALA A 156 -47.01 -23.55 36.25
CA ALA A 156 -48.16 -22.96 36.93
C ALA A 156 -49.20 -22.59 35.86
N VAL A 157 -49.90 -23.61 35.37
CA VAL A 157 -51.18 -23.42 34.70
C VAL A 157 -52.20 -23.19 35.80
N MET A 158 -52.64 -21.94 35.97
CA MET A 158 -53.82 -21.62 36.76
C MET A 158 -55.05 -22.21 36.06
N ILE A 159 -55.55 -23.34 36.58
CA ILE A 159 -56.91 -23.81 36.30
C ILE A 159 -57.83 -23.07 37.27
N ASN A 160 -58.52 -22.03 36.79
CA ASN A 160 -59.72 -21.56 37.47
C ASN A 160 -60.85 -22.55 37.14
N ARG A 161 -61.23 -23.34 38.13
CA ARG A 161 -62.45 -24.15 38.13
C ARG A 161 -63.40 -23.56 39.17
N GLU A 162 -64.69 -23.52 38.80
CA GLU A 162 -65.89 -23.35 39.64
C GLU A 162 -66.23 -21.90 40.02
N ALA A 163 -67.49 -21.45 40.00
CA ALA A 163 -68.79 -22.01 39.61
C ALA A 163 -69.76 -20.86 39.30
#